data_AF-A0A226DVF4-F1
#
_entry.id   AF-A0A226DVF4-F1
#
_cell.length_a   1.000
_cell.length_b   1.000
_cell.length_c   1.000
_cell.angle_alpha   90.00
_cell.angle_beta   90.00
_cell.angle_gamma   90.00
#
_symmetry.space_group_name_H-M   'P 1'
#
loop_
_entity.id
_entity.type
_entity.pdbx_description
1 polymer ?
#
loop_
_entity_poly.entity_id
_entity_poly.type
_entity_poly.pdbx_seq_one_letter_code
_entity_poly.pdbx_strand_id
1 'polypeptide(L)'
;MNKDDYNNKIMDTLTDPSYEMIRENPTTRLEKEIQIKLKSLYKTKRISKSVYNSIFPRNSKAPIFYGLPKIHKTGTPLRPICDFRNSPSYKIASHLSKILKSFKSIFPANQKPQTPTPSKNGLI
;
A
#
# COMPACT_ATOMS: atom_id res chain seq x y z
N MET A 1 21.39 -13.56 9.34
CA MET A 1 21.00 -12.61 10.41
C MET A 1 20.28 -13.43 11.45
N ASN A 2 20.73 -13.37 12.71
CA ASN A 2 20.03 -14.04 13.80
C ASN A 2 18.79 -13.22 14.22
N LYS A 3 18.00 -13.76 15.16
CA LYS A 3 16.75 -13.13 15.61
C LYS A 3 16.99 -11.81 16.34
N ASP A 4 18.04 -11.71 17.15
CA ASP A 4 18.32 -10.53 17.97
C ASP A 4 18.83 -9.37 17.12
N ASP A 5 19.76 -9.64 16.20
CA ASP A 5 20.21 -8.69 15.16
C ASP A 5 19.03 -8.14 14.36
N TYR A 6 18.07 -9.01 14.02
CA TYR A 6 16.87 -8.64 13.28
C TYR A 6 15.98 -7.71 14.10
N ASN A 7 15.69 -8.07 15.36
CA ASN A 7 14.85 -7.26 16.25
C ASN A 7 15.48 -5.88 16.50
N ASN A 8 16.79 -5.83 16.75
CA ASN A 8 17.51 -4.57 16.95
C ASN A 8 17.40 -3.67 15.72
N LYS A 9 17.68 -4.21 14.52
CA LYS A 9 17.55 -3.45 13.27
C LYS A 9 16.12 -2.98 12.98
N ILE A 10 15.10 -3.76 13.36
CA ILE A 10 13.70 -3.33 13.25
C ILE A 10 13.45 -2.16 14.21
N MET A 11 13.86 -2.26 15.47
CA MET A 11 13.67 -1.20 16.45
C MET A 11 14.40 0.09 16.05
N ASP A 12 15.64 -0.03 15.55
CA ASP A 12 16.41 1.10 14.99
C ASP A 12 15.69 1.77 13.81
N THR A 13 14.92 1.00 13.02
CA THR A 13 14.09 1.56 11.94
C THR A 13 12.87 2.26 12.49
N LEU A 14 12.23 1.72 13.53
CA LEU A 14 11.00 2.24 14.12
C LEU A 14 11.22 3.44 15.06
N THR A 15 12.46 3.71 15.48
CA THR A 15 12.84 4.93 16.22
C THR A 15 13.06 6.15 15.33
N ASP A 16 13.04 5.98 14.00
CA ASP A 16 13.09 7.11 13.07
C ASP A 16 11.89 8.06 13.28
N PRO A 17 12.07 9.38 13.25
CA PRO A 17 10.99 10.36 13.45
C PRO A 17 9.81 10.25 12.48
N SER A 18 9.97 9.52 11.37
CA SER A 18 8.89 9.24 10.41
C SER A 18 7.83 8.26 10.96
N TYR A 19 8.10 7.60 12.09
CA TYR A 19 7.18 6.67 12.75
C TYR A 19 6.68 7.25 14.07
N GLU A 20 5.40 7.01 14.36
CA GLU A 20 4.78 7.41 15.63
C GLU A 20 4.15 6.21 16.33
N MET A 21 4.23 6.20 17.65
CA MET A 21 3.56 5.20 18.46
C MET A 21 2.08 5.54 18.58
N ILE A 22 1.23 4.59 18.19
CA ILE A 22 -0.22 4.69 18.35
C ILE A 22 -0.65 4.03 19.66
N ARG A 23 -1.61 4.64 20.35
CA ARG A 23 -2.13 4.13 21.64
C ARG A 23 -3.03 2.91 21.48
N GLU A 24 -3.78 2.85 20.38
CA GLU A 24 -4.80 1.84 20.14
C GLU A 24 -4.77 1.36 18.71
N ASN A 25 -5.15 0.10 18.50
CA ASN A 25 -5.27 -0.48 17.17
C ASN A 25 -6.51 0.07 16.43
N PRO A 26 -6.35 0.84 15.34
CA PRO A 26 -7.47 1.49 14.66
C PRO A 26 -8.26 0.53 13.75
N THR A 27 -7.83 -0.72 13.59
CA THR A 27 -8.38 -1.68 12.62
C THR A 27 -9.89 -1.84 12.76
N THR A 28 -10.38 -2.07 13.98
CA THR A 28 -11.81 -2.28 14.22
C THR A 28 -12.64 -1.03 13.94
N ARG A 29 -12.11 0.15 14.29
CA ARG A 29 -12.75 1.45 14.00
C ARG A 29 -12.85 1.67 12.49
N LEU A 30 -11.74 1.49 11.78
CA LEU A 30 -11.66 1.64 10.33
C LEU A 30 -12.56 0.62 9.61
N GLU A 31 -12.62 -0.63 10.06
CA GLU A 31 -13.55 -1.63 9.52
C GLU A 31 -15.00 -1.14 9.63
N LYS A 32 -15.43 -0.65 10.80
CA LYS A 32 -16.79 -0.14 11.01
C LYS A 32 -17.11 1.04 10.11
N GLU A 33 -16.21 2.02 10.01
CA GLU A 33 -16.38 3.19 9.13
C GLU A 33 -16.58 2.77 7.67
N ILE A 34 -15.74 1.84 7.20
CA ILE A 34 -15.84 1.27 5.86
C ILE A 34 -17.18 0.56 5.66
N GLN A 35 -17.60 -0.28 6.61
CA GLN A 35 -18.87 -0.99 6.52
C GLN A 35 -20.06 -0.03 6.45
N ILE A 36 -20.05 1.06 7.23
CA ILE A 36 -21.08 2.10 7.18
C ILE A 36 -21.12 2.74 5.79
N LYS A 37 -19.97 3.12 5.24
CA LYS A 37 -19.90 3.74 3.91
C LYS A 37 -20.40 2.79 2.82
N LEU A 38 -19.98 1.53 2.85
CA LEU A 38 -20.42 0.51 1.89
C LEU A 38 -21.93 0.26 1.98
N LYS A 39 -22.50 0.21 3.19
CA LYS A 39 -23.95 0.09 3.39
C LYS A 39 -24.69 1.26 2.75
N SER A 40 -24.20 2.49 2.92
CA SER A 40 -24.76 3.68 2.28
C SER A 40 -24.72 3.60 0.75
N LEU A 41 -23.57 3.21 0.18
CA LEU A 41 -23.42 3.04 -1.27
C LEU A 41 -24.35 1.96 -1.84
N TYR A 42 -24.53 0.86 -1.12
CA TYR A 42 -25.45 -0.20 -1.51
C TYR A 42 -26.90 0.26 -1.45
N LYS A 43 -27.33 0.93 -0.36
CA LYS A 43 -28.70 1.49 -0.22
C LYS A 43 -29.04 2.50 -1.31
N THR A 44 -28.07 3.34 -1.67
CA THR A 44 -28.20 4.34 -2.74
C THR A 44 -28.00 3.75 -4.15
N LYS A 45 -27.92 2.42 -4.27
CA LYS A 45 -27.77 1.68 -5.53
C LYS A 45 -26.54 2.09 -6.36
N ARG A 46 -25.49 2.62 -5.72
CA ARG A 46 -24.23 3.02 -6.38
C ARG A 46 -23.29 1.84 -6.64
N ILE A 47 -23.50 0.74 -5.92
CA ILE A 47 -22.77 -0.52 -6.12
C ILE A 47 -23.77 -1.68 -6.17
N SER A 48 -23.48 -2.69 -6.99
CA SER A 48 -24.31 -3.89 -7.08
C SER A 48 -24.18 -4.76 -5.82
N LYS A 49 -25.15 -5.65 -5.59
CA LYS A 49 -25.10 -6.61 -4.48
C LYS A 49 -23.85 -7.49 -4.53
N SER A 50 -23.46 -7.93 -5.73
CA SER A 50 -22.26 -8.72 -5.98
C SER A 50 -21.00 -7.95 -5.55
N VAL A 51 -20.85 -6.71 -6.02
CA VAL A 51 -19.72 -5.84 -5.63
C VAL A 51 -19.71 -5.64 -4.13
N TYR A 52 -20.83 -5.23 -3.52
CA TYR A 52 -20.96 -5.04 -2.08
C TYR A 52 -20.49 -6.27 -1.30
N ASN A 53 -21.01 -7.46 -1.61
CA ASN A 53 -20.63 -8.70 -0.92
C ASN A 53 -19.14 -9.04 -1.09
N SER A 54 -18.56 -8.72 -2.25
CA SER A 54 -17.15 -9.00 -2.53
C SER A 54 -16.17 -8.09 -1.77
N ILE A 55 -16.53 -6.81 -1.58
CA ILE A 55 -15.65 -5.79 -0.98
C ILE A 55 -15.95 -5.51 0.49
N PHE A 56 -17.07 -5.99 1.03
CA PHE A 56 -17.43 -5.80 2.43
C PHE A 56 -16.39 -6.47 3.36
N PRO A 57 -15.71 -5.71 4.23
CA PRO A 57 -14.72 -6.26 5.14
C PRO A 57 -15.40 -7.04 6.26
N ARG A 58 -14.77 -8.15 6.68
CA ARG A 58 -15.20 -9.01 7.79
C ARG A 58 -13.96 -9.52 8.50
N ASN A 59 -13.92 -9.42 9.83
CA ASN A 59 -12.85 -9.96 10.66
C ASN A 59 -11.45 -9.49 10.20
N SER A 60 -11.33 -8.21 9.87
CA SER A 60 -10.08 -7.65 9.35
C SER A 60 -9.01 -7.63 10.44
N LYS A 61 -7.75 -7.68 9.99
CA LYS A 61 -6.57 -7.63 10.85
C LYS A 61 -5.77 -6.37 10.55
N ALA A 62 -5.02 -5.90 11.54
CA ALA A 62 -4.04 -4.85 11.31
C ALA A 62 -3.04 -5.31 10.24
N PRO A 63 -2.56 -4.38 9.39
CA PRO A 63 -1.44 -4.67 8.50
C PRO A 63 -0.23 -5.19 9.29
N ILE A 64 0.48 -6.15 8.71
CA ILE A 64 1.65 -6.77 9.36
C ILE A 64 2.91 -6.09 8.84
N PHE A 65 3.72 -5.53 9.73
CA PHE A 65 5.02 -4.96 9.40
C PHE A 65 6.14 -5.99 9.61
N TYR A 66 7.06 -6.08 8.65
CA TYR A 66 8.28 -6.90 8.77
C TYR A 66 9.38 -6.39 7.84
N GLY A 67 10.63 -6.77 8.13
CA GLY A 67 11.80 -6.42 7.34
C GLY A 67 12.31 -7.58 6.50
N LEU A 68 12.63 -7.36 5.23
CA LEU A 68 13.35 -8.34 4.42
C LEU A 68 14.85 -7.98 4.34
N PRO A 69 15.77 -8.88 4.75
CA PRO A 69 17.20 -8.63 4.65
C PRO A 69 17.67 -8.38 3.21
N LYS A 70 18.32 -7.23 2.96
CA LYS A 70 19.00 -6.95 1.69
C LYS A 70 20.42 -7.52 1.73
N ILE A 71 20.56 -8.83 1.51
CA ILE A 71 21.85 -9.58 1.64
C ILE A 71 22.97 -9.11 0.70
N HIS A 72 22.62 -8.39 -0.37
CA HIS A 72 23.56 -7.86 -1.37
C HIS A 72 24.06 -6.45 -1.03
N LYS A 73 23.69 -5.88 0.12
CA LYS A 73 24.13 -4.55 0.57
C LYS A 73 24.98 -4.68 1.82
N THR A 74 26.04 -3.88 1.91
CA THR A 74 26.90 -3.78 3.08
C THR A 74 26.07 -3.53 4.35
N GLY A 75 26.40 -4.24 5.43
CA GLY A 75 25.64 -4.19 6.68
C GLY A 75 24.30 -4.92 6.66
N THR A 76 23.86 -5.46 5.51
CA THR A 76 22.57 -6.16 5.34
C THR A 76 21.40 -5.39 5.98
N PRO A 77 21.04 -4.20 5.44
CA PRO A 77 19.90 -3.42 5.93
C PRO A 77 18.58 -4.15 5.65
N LEU A 78 17.55 -3.84 6.43
CA LEU A 78 16.20 -4.37 6.24
C LEU A 78 15.44 -3.52 5.21
N ARG A 79 14.67 -4.18 4.33
CA ARG A 79 13.64 -3.54 3.51
C ARG A 79 12.33 -3.60 4.31
N PRO A 80 11.80 -2.49 4.83
CA PRO A 80 10.50 -2.50 5.50
C PRO A 80 9.40 -2.88 4.51
N ILE A 81 8.53 -3.79 4.92
CA ILE A 81 7.35 -4.25 4.18
C ILE A 81 6.16 -4.17 5.13
N CYS A 82 5.04 -3.67 4.61
CA CYS A 82 3.76 -3.67 5.30
C CYS A 82 2.75 -4.46 4.47
N ASP A 83 2.25 -5.57 5.01
CA ASP A 83 1.30 -6.46 4.36
C ASP A 83 -0.14 -6.11 4.74
N PHE A 84 -0.88 -5.62 3.75
CA PHE A 84 -2.26 -5.18 3.90
C PHE A 84 -3.30 -6.24 3.52
N ARG A 85 -2.94 -7.48 3.12
CA ARG A 85 -3.89 -8.44 2.52
C ARG A 85 -5.14 -8.72 3.36
N ASN A 86 -5.00 -8.70 4.69
CA ASN A 86 -6.10 -8.93 5.64
C ASN A 86 -6.66 -7.63 6.26
N SER A 87 -6.23 -6.48 5.77
CA SER A 87 -6.67 -5.16 6.26
C SER A 87 -8.08 -4.82 5.76
N PRO A 88 -8.81 -3.95 6.48
CA PRO A 88 -10.19 -3.62 6.14
C PRO A 88 -10.32 -2.85 4.81
N SER A 89 -9.26 -2.20 4.33
CA SER A 89 -9.26 -1.41 3.09
C SER A 89 -8.85 -2.20 1.84
N TYR A 90 -8.22 -3.37 1.99
CA TYR A 90 -7.57 -4.08 0.89
C TYR A 90 -8.49 -4.40 -0.29
N LYS A 91 -9.66 -5.00 -0.02
CA LYS A 91 -10.59 -5.40 -1.08
C LYS A 91 -11.18 -4.19 -1.81
N ILE A 92 -11.39 -3.08 -1.11
CA ILE A 92 -11.87 -1.83 -1.69
C ILE A 92 -10.81 -1.23 -2.61
N ALA A 93 -9.56 -1.13 -2.14
CA ALA A 93 -8.45 -0.67 -2.96
C ALA A 93 -8.27 -1.54 -4.22
N SER A 94 -8.39 -2.86 -4.08
CA SER A 94 -8.34 -3.80 -5.20
C SER A 94 -9.48 -3.57 -6.21
N HIS A 95 -10.70 -3.38 -5.73
CA HIS A 95 -11.85 -3.07 -6.58
C HIS A 95 -11.69 -1.73 -7.30
N LEU A 96 -11.27 -0.68 -6.58
CA LEU A 96 -11.00 0.63 -7.17
C LEU A 96 -9.89 0.56 -8.22
N SER A 97 -8.83 -0.21 -7.97
CA SER A 97 -7.76 -0.44 -8.95
C SER A 97 -8.28 -1.06 -10.24
N LYS A 98 -9.22 -2.02 -10.16
CA LYS A 98 -9.85 -2.63 -11.36
C LYS A 98 -10.63 -1.60 -12.16
N ILE A 99 -11.39 -0.74 -11.48
CA ILE A 99 -12.12 0.37 -12.11
C ILE A 99 -11.12 1.31 -12.79
N LEU A 100 -10.12 1.83 -12.07
CA LEU A 100 -9.16 2.78 -12.64
C LEU A 100 -8.36 2.19 -13.81
N LYS A 101 -8.07 0.89 -13.79
CA LYS A 101 -7.41 0.21 -14.92
C LYS A 101 -8.27 0.20 -16.18
N SER A 102 -9.59 0.10 -16.09
CA SER A 102 -10.44 0.20 -17.28
C SER A 102 -10.46 1.60 -17.88
N PHE A 103 -10.12 2.64 -17.11
CA PHE A 103 -10.00 4.02 -17.59
C PHE A 103 -8.62 4.37 -18.18
N LYS A 104 -7.59 3.53 -18.00
CA LYS A 104 -6.24 3.80 -18.53
C LYS A 104 -6.17 3.84 -20.06
N SER A 105 -7.13 3.26 -20.79
CA SER A 105 -7.19 3.39 -22.25
C SER A 105 -7.63 4.78 -22.72
N ILE A 106 -8.25 5.57 -21.83
CA ILE A 106 -8.79 6.90 -22.13
C ILE A 106 -7.74 8.00 -21.91
N PHE A 107 -6.72 7.72 -21.08
CA PHE A 107 -5.61 8.63 -20.81
C PHE A 107 -4.30 7.96 -21.22
N PRO A 108 -3.76 8.25 -22.42
CA PRO A 108 -2.47 7.72 -22.81
C PRO A 108 -1.43 8.11 -21.77
N ALA A 109 -0.64 7.12 -21.33
CA ALA A 109 0.43 7.36 -20.36
C ALA A 109 1.35 8.46 -20.91
N ASN A 110 1.51 9.55 -20.17
CA ASN A 110 2.49 10.59 -20.45
C ASN A 110 3.81 9.93 -20.86
N GLN A 111 4.25 10.27 -22.06
CA GLN A 111 5.53 9.86 -22.62
C GLN A 111 6.61 10.09 -21.56
N LYS A 112 7.52 9.13 -21.38
CA LYS A 112 8.71 9.34 -20.56
C LYS A 112 9.34 10.68 -20.97
N PRO A 113 9.76 11.55 -20.03
CA PRO A 113 10.47 12.76 -20.42
C PRO A 113 11.65 12.35 -21.31
N GLN A 114 11.67 12.88 -22.53
CA GLN A 114 12.81 12.69 -23.43
C GLN A 114 14.01 13.31 -22.72
N THR A 115 14.91 12.47 -22.22
CA THR A 115 16.22 12.94 -21.77
C THR A 115 16.89 13.62 -22.96
N PRO A 116 17.30 14.89 -22.89
CA PRO A 116 18.00 15.51 -23.99
C PRO A 116 19.29 14.72 -24.23
N THR A 117 19.36 14.08 -25.40
CA THR A 117 20.58 13.52 -25.94
C THR A 117 21.59 14.64 -26.06
N PRO A 118 22.82 14.53 -25.51
CA PRO A 118 23.82 15.56 -25.70
C PRO A 118 24.09 15.68 -27.21
N SER A 119 23.87 16.88 -27.75
CA SER A 119 24.26 17.20 -29.13
C SER A 119 25.76 17.00 -29.25
N LYS A 120 26.18 16.03 -30.05
CA LYS A 120 27.55 15.98 -30.57
C LYS A 120 27.69 17.07 -31.62
N ASN A 121 27.83 18.30 -31.17
CA ASN A 121 28.45 19.33 -32.01
C ASN A 121 29.95 19.14 -31.87
N GLY A 122 30.51 18.39 -32.82
CA GLY A 122 31.89 18.65 -33.20
C GLY A 122 31.98 20.04 -33.81
N LEU A 123 33.08 20.72 -33.55
CA LEU A 123 34.05 21.14 -34.56
C LEU A 123 35.10 22.04 -33.91
N ILE A 124 36.35 21.74 -34.28
CA ILE A 124 37.60 22.52 -34.18
C ILE A 124 38.23 22.66 -32.79
#